data_AF-A0A9P8BER9-F1
#
_entry.id   AF-A0A9P8BER9-F1
#
_cell.length_a   1.000
_cell.length_b   1.000
_cell.length_c   1.000
_cell.angle_alpha   90.00
_cell.angle_beta   90.00
_cell.angle_gamma   90.00
#
_symmetry.space_group_name_H-M   'P 1'
#
loop_
_entity.id
_entity.type
_entity.pdbx_description
1 polymer ?
#
loop_
_entity_poly.entity_id
_entity_poly.type
_entity_poly.pdbx_seq_one_letter_code
_entity_poly.pdbx_strand_id
1 'polypeptide(L)'
;MPLLQSLLLDGLWDKEDDVLQILSERSPRLQDLEVIFNCWEVTKRTLRDLSAVQSLKSLKLDGCCVLLVIDDVSIDRLTQRLAHLRLLSIQVEFKGSPQLTHNSLLAVLRNCNTIEELHLSIDITNFDMASPLQLERPSTSLRRLTLACGPPQEHLRRAAENLVAWCPNVTEPRIMEQRYLETYEPLEDEHGNTLEYDENKTEELFNEGAALELTQLFCMLQCLRQSDNITGTS
;
A
#
# COMPACT_ATOMS: atom_id res chain seq x y z
N MET A 1 -8.53 -4.60 -23.79
CA MET A 1 -7.47 -4.49 -24.83
C MET A 1 -6.68 -5.79 -24.83
N PRO A 2 -6.90 -6.72 -25.78
CA PRO A 2 -6.45 -8.11 -25.65
C PRO A 2 -4.93 -8.30 -25.73
N LEU A 3 -4.18 -7.27 -26.14
CA LEU A 3 -2.72 -7.30 -26.27
C LEU A 3 -1.99 -6.46 -25.23
N LEU A 4 -2.71 -5.77 -24.34
CA LEU A 4 -2.08 -4.92 -23.33
C LEU A 4 -1.30 -5.81 -22.34
N GLN A 5 0.00 -5.58 -22.24
CA GLN A 5 0.91 -6.34 -21.35
C GLN A 5 1.42 -5.50 -20.20
N SER A 6 1.56 -4.19 -20.39
CA SER A 6 2.01 -3.27 -19.35
C SER A 6 1.13 -2.03 -19.35
N LEU A 7 0.79 -1.52 -18.17
CA LEU A 7 0.01 -0.31 -17.99
C LEU A 7 0.52 0.47 -16.78
N LEU A 8 0.77 1.75 -16.99
CA LEU A 8 0.95 2.74 -15.93
C LEU A 8 -0.32 3.58 -15.85
N LEU A 9 -0.88 3.68 -14.66
CA LEU A 9 -1.98 4.56 -14.33
C LEU A 9 -1.47 5.58 -13.31
N ASP A 10 -1.47 6.86 -13.70
CA ASP A 10 -1.03 7.97 -12.87
C ASP A 10 -2.05 9.10 -12.97
N GLY A 11 -2.23 9.86 -11.90
CA GLY A 11 -3.16 10.99 -11.85
C GLY A 11 -4.64 10.59 -11.86
N LEU A 12 -4.95 9.42 -11.33
CA LEU A 12 -6.30 8.93 -11.14
C LEU A 12 -6.95 9.61 -9.91
N TRP A 13 -8.00 10.43 -10.14
CA TRP A 13 -8.69 11.24 -9.14
C TRP A 13 -10.20 10.95 -8.94
N ASP A 14 -10.89 10.14 -9.78
CA ASP A 14 -12.30 9.77 -9.57
C ASP A 14 -12.75 8.46 -10.30
N LYS A 15 -13.56 7.61 -9.61
CA LYS A 15 -14.20 6.34 -10.07
C LYS A 15 -13.27 5.18 -10.51
N GLU A 16 -12.17 4.95 -9.82
CA GLU A 16 -11.15 4.01 -10.31
C GLU A 16 -11.31 2.52 -9.97
N ASP A 17 -12.14 2.15 -9.01
CA ASP A 17 -12.53 0.75 -8.83
C ASP A 17 -13.16 0.18 -10.11
N ASP A 18 -13.91 1.01 -10.84
CA ASP A 18 -14.49 0.63 -12.13
C ASP A 18 -13.42 0.48 -13.21
N VAL A 19 -12.37 1.33 -13.18
CA VAL A 19 -11.23 1.23 -14.12
C VAL A 19 -10.48 -0.08 -13.89
N LEU A 20 -10.19 -0.41 -12.64
CA LEU A 20 -9.46 -1.63 -12.27
C LEU A 20 -10.33 -2.88 -12.50
N GLN A 21 -11.64 -2.80 -12.28
CA GLN A 21 -12.57 -3.84 -12.68
C GLN A 21 -12.56 -4.05 -14.19
N ILE A 22 -12.70 -2.99 -14.99
CA ILE A 22 -12.66 -3.06 -16.46
C ILE A 22 -11.33 -3.65 -16.93
N LEU A 23 -10.21 -3.28 -16.31
CA LEU A 23 -8.91 -3.85 -16.63
C LEU A 23 -8.88 -5.34 -16.31
N SER A 24 -9.43 -5.74 -15.17
CA SER A 24 -9.48 -7.15 -14.79
C SER A 24 -10.29 -8.00 -15.77
N GLU A 25 -11.36 -7.45 -16.31
CA GLU A 25 -12.26 -8.15 -17.24
C GLU A 25 -11.75 -8.12 -18.69
N ARG A 26 -11.08 -7.04 -19.10
CA ARG A 26 -10.79 -6.75 -20.52
C ARG A 26 -9.31 -6.83 -20.89
N SER A 27 -8.42 -7.06 -19.93
CA SER A 27 -6.97 -7.14 -20.15
C SER A 27 -6.37 -8.45 -19.61
N PRO A 28 -6.80 -9.63 -20.11
CA PRO A 28 -6.35 -10.93 -19.58
C PRO A 28 -4.87 -11.25 -19.82
N ARG A 29 -4.16 -10.41 -20.59
CA ARG A 29 -2.71 -10.55 -20.88
C ARG A 29 -1.83 -9.54 -20.15
N LEU A 30 -2.42 -8.74 -19.26
CA LEU A 30 -1.69 -7.73 -18.50
C LEU A 30 -0.72 -8.42 -17.54
N GLN A 31 0.57 -8.17 -17.72
CA GLN A 31 1.66 -8.72 -16.93
C GLN A 31 2.19 -7.70 -15.92
N ASP A 32 2.20 -6.42 -16.29
CA ASP A 32 2.76 -5.36 -15.47
C ASP A 32 1.71 -4.26 -15.27
N LEU A 33 1.37 -4.01 -14.00
CA LEU A 33 0.48 -2.93 -13.63
C LEU A 33 1.18 -2.06 -12.58
N GLU A 34 1.28 -0.78 -12.88
CA GLU A 34 1.70 0.24 -11.95
C GLU A 34 0.57 1.26 -11.81
N VAL A 35 0.13 1.47 -10.58
CA VAL A 35 -0.87 2.48 -10.25
C VAL A 35 -0.25 3.41 -9.22
N ILE A 36 -0.13 4.67 -9.62
CA ILE A 36 0.34 5.77 -8.79
C ILE A 36 -0.91 6.54 -8.37
N PHE A 37 -1.24 6.40 -7.10
CA PHE A 37 -2.35 7.09 -6.48
C PHE A 37 -1.84 8.42 -5.95
N ASN A 38 -2.38 9.52 -6.44
CA ASN A 38 -2.00 10.81 -5.87
C ASN A 38 -2.86 11.17 -4.65
N CYS A 39 -4.11 10.68 -4.53
CA CYS A 39 -4.99 11.08 -3.42
C CYS A 39 -6.10 10.01 -3.13
N TRP A 40 -5.84 8.69 -3.24
CA TRP A 40 -6.86 7.61 -3.29
C TRP A 40 -6.79 6.53 -2.19
N GLU A 41 -7.93 5.87 -1.95
CA GLU A 41 -8.13 4.71 -1.05
C GLU A 41 -8.16 3.37 -1.82
N VAL A 42 -7.11 2.56 -1.73
CA VAL A 42 -7.15 1.20 -2.29
C VAL A 42 -8.01 0.30 -1.41
N THR A 43 -9.08 -0.26 -1.98
CA THR A 43 -10.06 -1.05 -1.22
C THR A 43 -9.82 -2.56 -1.37
N LYS A 44 -10.50 -3.37 -0.55
CA LYS A 44 -10.53 -4.84 -0.70
C LYS A 44 -11.13 -5.25 -2.03
N ARG A 45 -12.04 -4.44 -2.59
CA ARG A 45 -12.61 -4.64 -3.93
C ARG A 45 -11.53 -4.48 -4.99
N THR A 46 -10.73 -3.41 -4.91
CA THR A 46 -9.60 -3.20 -5.80
C THR A 46 -8.69 -4.43 -5.87
N LEU A 47 -8.24 -4.95 -4.72
CA LEU A 47 -7.38 -6.14 -4.68
C LEU A 47 -8.07 -7.40 -5.19
N ARG A 48 -9.36 -7.57 -4.91
CA ARG A 48 -10.14 -8.71 -5.42
C ARG A 48 -10.19 -8.69 -6.94
N ASP A 49 -10.43 -7.53 -7.54
CA ASP A 49 -10.58 -7.40 -8.98
C ASP A 49 -9.20 -7.58 -9.66
N LEU A 50 -8.13 -7.01 -9.09
CA LEU A 50 -6.75 -7.28 -9.52
C LEU A 50 -6.35 -8.75 -9.41
N SER A 51 -6.80 -9.46 -8.38
CA SER A 51 -6.53 -10.90 -8.20
C SER A 51 -7.13 -11.78 -9.30
N ALA A 52 -8.08 -11.25 -10.09
CA ALA A 52 -8.64 -11.98 -11.23
C ALA A 52 -7.69 -11.96 -12.44
N VAL A 53 -6.70 -11.06 -12.48
CA VAL A 53 -5.73 -10.93 -13.57
C VAL A 53 -4.56 -11.89 -13.36
N GLN A 54 -4.81 -13.17 -13.60
CA GLN A 54 -3.84 -14.27 -13.40
C GLN A 54 -2.61 -14.22 -14.32
N SER A 55 -2.46 -13.20 -15.16
CA SER A 55 -1.26 -12.96 -15.96
C SER A 55 -0.29 -11.96 -15.31
N LEU A 56 -0.70 -11.28 -14.23
CA LEU A 56 0.13 -10.28 -13.53
C LEU A 56 1.39 -10.91 -12.92
N LYS A 57 2.53 -10.43 -13.39
CA LYS A 57 3.86 -10.73 -12.85
C LYS A 57 4.40 -9.60 -11.99
N SER A 58 3.99 -8.37 -12.28
CA SER A 58 4.39 -7.17 -11.54
C SER A 58 3.15 -6.36 -11.18
N LEU A 59 2.96 -6.12 -9.89
CA LEU A 59 1.91 -5.25 -9.38
C LEU A 59 2.54 -4.20 -8.47
N LYS A 60 2.33 -2.92 -8.79
CA LYS A 60 2.72 -1.79 -7.96
C LYS A 60 1.53 -0.90 -7.69
N LEU A 61 1.31 -0.62 -6.42
CA LEU A 61 0.30 0.27 -5.89
C LEU A 61 1.04 1.27 -4.98
N ASP A 62 1.45 2.40 -5.56
CA ASP A 62 2.26 3.41 -4.87
C ASP A 62 1.41 4.66 -4.61
N GLY A 63 1.76 5.46 -3.60
CA GLY A 63 1.02 6.67 -3.25
C GLY A 63 -0.35 6.43 -2.58
N CYS A 64 -0.59 5.25 -2.00
CA CYS A 64 -1.87 4.98 -1.34
C CYS A 64 -2.05 5.92 -0.14
N CYS A 65 -3.11 6.74 -0.15
CA CYS A 65 -3.29 7.84 0.82
C CYS A 65 -4.17 7.44 2.01
N VAL A 66 -5.05 6.47 1.82
CA VAL A 66 -5.92 5.96 2.88
C VAL A 66 -5.86 4.45 2.83
N LEU A 67 -5.12 3.85 3.75
CA LEU A 67 -4.95 2.40 3.85
C LEU A 67 -5.97 1.75 4.79
N LEU A 68 -7.03 2.46 5.17
CA LEU A 68 -8.02 1.98 6.16
C LEU A 68 -8.72 0.67 5.74
N VAL A 69 -8.54 0.20 4.50
CA VAL A 69 -9.29 -0.95 3.98
C VAL A 69 -8.42 -2.14 3.53
N ILE A 70 -7.10 -2.05 3.37
CA ILE A 70 -6.29 -3.25 3.07
C ILE A 70 -5.76 -3.89 4.35
N ASP A 71 -6.19 -5.12 4.62
CA ASP A 71 -5.75 -5.94 5.75
C ASP A 71 -4.91 -7.15 5.30
N ASP A 72 -4.32 -7.84 6.28
CA ASP A 72 -3.54 -9.07 6.06
C ASP A 72 -4.33 -10.14 5.29
N VAL A 73 -5.63 -10.24 5.54
CA VAL A 73 -6.52 -11.20 4.88
C VAL A 73 -6.62 -10.90 3.38
N SER A 74 -6.69 -9.63 3.00
CA SER A 74 -6.78 -9.21 1.60
C SER A 74 -5.47 -9.48 0.85
N ILE A 75 -4.32 -9.27 1.49
CA ILE A 75 -3.01 -9.63 0.92
C ILE A 75 -2.85 -11.14 0.78
N ASP A 76 -3.26 -11.94 1.77
CA ASP A 76 -3.22 -13.40 1.68
C ASP A 76 -4.07 -13.91 0.51
N ARG A 77 -5.29 -13.39 0.35
CA ARG A 77 -6.15 -13.75 -0.79
C ARG A 77 -5.57 -13.34 -2.15
N LEU A 78 -4.99 -12.15 -2.23
CA LEU A 78 -4.33 -11.66 -3.45
C LEU A 78 -3.17 -12.59 -3.85
N THR A 79 -2.29 -12.88 -2.91
CA THR A 79 -1.07 -13.65 -3.13
C THR A 79 -1.35 -15.14 -3.38
N GLN A 80 -2.42 -15.70 -2.81
CA GLN A 80 -2.90 -17.05 -3.17
C GLN A 80 -3.31 -17.17 -4.64
N ARG A 81 -3.96 -16.14 -5.18
CA ARG A 81 -4.41 -16.12 -6.58
C ARG A 81 -3.29 -15.76 -7.55
N LEU A 82 -2.37 -14.91 -7.12
CA LEU A 82 -1.23 -14.42 -7.89
C LEU A 82 0.09 -15.02 -7.39
N ALA A 83 0.12 -16.35 -7.17
CA ALA A 83 1.28 -17.06 -6.65
C ALA A 83 2.54 -16.98 -7.53
N HIS A 84 2.39 -16.53 -8.78
CA HIS A 84 3.45 -16.36 -9.77
C HIS A 84 3.98 -14.91 -9.87
N LEU A 85 3.57 -14.03 -8.95
CA LEU A 85 4.12 -12.68 -8.88
C LEU A 85 5.64 -12.72 -8.72
N ARG A 86 6.31 -11.82 -9.44
CA ARG A 86 7.75 -11.56 -9.35
C ARG A 86 8.02 -10.24 -8.64
N LEU A 87 7.11 -9.27 -8.77
CA LEU A 87 7.19 -7.99 -8.08
C LEU A 87 5.84 -7.66 -7.44
N LEU A 88 5.88 -7.31 -6.16
CA LEU A 88 4.76 -6.70 -5.45
C LEU A 88 5.25 -5.44 -4.72
N SER A 89 4.68 -4.28 -5.07
CA SER A 89 4.86 -3.02 -4.34
C SER A 89 3.52 -2.53 -3.83
N ILE A 90 3.41 -2.31 -2.52
CA ILE A 90 2.29 -1.63 -1.88
C ILE A 90 2.88 -0.58 -0.94
N GLN A 91 2.94 0.66 -1.41
CA GLN A 91 3.52 1.78 -0.69
C GLN A 91 2.47 2.83 -0.34
N VAL A 92 2.62 3.37 0.87
CA VAL A 92 1.59 4.17 1.54
C VAL A 92 2.25 5.44 2.04
N GLU A 93 1.68 6.58 1.70
CA GLU A 93 2.33 7.88 1.92
C GLU A 93 1.69 8.71 3.04
N PHE A 94 0.46 8.39 3.46
CA PHE A 94 -0.33 9.26 4.35
C PHE A 94 -0.79 8.60 5.66
N LYS A 95 -1.33 9.44 6.55
CA LYS A 95 -1.58 9.17 7.98
C LYS A 95 -2.66 8.10 8.19
N GLY A 96 -2.22 7.00 8.75
CA GLY A 96 -2.98 5.87 9.27
C GLY A 96 -1.97 4.76 9.58
N SER A 97 -2.10 4.03 10.68
CA SER A 97 -1.25 2.85 10.87
C SER A 97 -1.53 1.89 9.69
N PRO A 98 -0.51 1.45 8.92
CA PRO A 98 -0.74 0.43 7.91
C PRO A 98 -1.43 -0.77 8.58
N GLN A 99 -2.65 -1.13 8.16
CA GLN A 99 -3.32 -2.33 8.68
C GLN A 99 -2.59 -3.62 8.29
N LEU A 100 -1.67 -3.52 7.33
CA LEU A 100 -0.76 -4.59 6.97
C LEU A 100 0.23 -4.80 8.10
N THR A 101 0.25 -5.99 8.65
CA THR A 101 1.21 -6.38 9.68
C THR A 101 2.27 -7.30 9.09
N HIS A 102 3.08 -7.90 9.95
CA HIS A 102 4.00 -8.97 9.57
C HIS A 102 3.30 -10.17 8.90
N ASN A 103 2.00 -10.39 9.16
CA ASN A 103 1.25 -11.46 8.53
C ASN A 103 1.10 -11.27 7.02
N SER A 104 0.94 -10.03 6.54
CA SER A 104 0.96 -9.70 5.12
C SER A 104 2.27 -10.12 4.46
N LEU A 105 3.40 -9.77 5.07
CA LEU A 105 4.72 -10.18 4.60
C LEU A 105 4.82 -11.71 4.54
N LEU A 106 4.43 -12.41 5.61
CA LEU A 106 4.44 -13.88 5.65
C LEU A 106 3.57 -14.48 4.55
N ALA A 107 2.38 -13.92 4.31
CA ALA A 107 1.46 -14.39 3.28
C ALA A 107 2.10 -14.29 1.89
N VAL A 108 2.74 -13.17 1.57
CA VAL A 108 3.48 -13.01 0.31
C VAL A 108 4.59 -14.04 0.20
N LEU A 109 5.45 -14.18 1.22
CA LEU A 109 6.58 -15.10 1.20
C LEU A 109 6.14 -16.57 1.09
N ARG A 110 5.00 -16.92 1.72
CA ARG A 110 4.42 -18.26 1.68
C ARG A 110 3.79 -18.59 0.33
N ASN A 111 3.03 -17.65 -0.23
CA ASN A 111 2.18 -17.91 -1.38
C ASN A 111 2.89 -17.63 -2.72
N CYS A 112 3.82 -16.67 -2.76
CA CYS A 112 4.51 -16.24 -3.98
C CYS A 112 5.96 -16.78 -4.02
N ASN A 113 6.15 -17.98 -4.55
CA ASN A 113 7.48 -18.62 -4.62
C ASN A 113 8.43 -18.02 -5.67
N THR A 114 7.90 -17.26 -6.64
CA THR A 114 8.65 -16.55 -7.68
C THR A 114 8.95 -15.11 -7.35
N ILE A 115 8.57 -14.62 -6.16
CA ILE A 115 8.76 -13.22 -5.79
C ILE A 115 10.25 -12.89 -5.77
N GLU A 116 10.66 -11.91 -6.56
CA GLU A 116 12.03 -11.41 -6.67
C GLU A 116 12.17 -10.06 -5.96
N GLU A 117 11.09 -9.27 -5.95
CA GLU A 117 11.04 -7.92 -5.41
C GLU A 117 9.78 -7.71 -4.58
N LEU A 118 9.95 -7.27 -3.34
CA LEU A 118 8.86 -7.00 -2.43
C LEU A 118 9.07 -5.63 -1.78
N HIS A 119 8.09 -4.75 -1.92
CA HIS A 119 8.03 -3.46 -1.27
C HIS A 119 6.70 -3.37 -0.53
N LEU A 120 6.71 -3.30 0.81
CA LEU A 120 5.49 -3.22 1.60
C LEU A 120 5.61 -2.13 2.66
N SER A 121 4.53 -1.37 2.85
CA SER A 121 4.34 -0.55 4.05
C SER A 121 3.61 -1.39 5.09
N ILE A 122 4.25 -1.68 6.23
CA ILE A 122 3.71 -2.53 7.28
C ILE A 122 3.81 -1.87 8.65
N ASP A 123 2.84 -2.16 9.51
CA ASP A 123 2.88 -1.81 10.91
C ASP A 123 3.63 -2.90 11.67
N ILE A 124 4.77 -2.50 12.24
CA ILE A 124 5.66 -3.37 13.01
C ILE A 124 5.52 -3.16 14.52
N THR A 125 4.58 -2.34 14.98
CA THR A 125 4.35 -2.11 16.41
C THR A 125 3.98 -3.42 17.13
N ASN A 126 3.26 -4.31 16.44
CA ASN A 126 2.85 -5.64 16.92
C ASN A 126 3.67 -6.79 16.30
N PHE A 127 4.92 -6.54 15.89
CA PHE A 127 5.82 -7.63 15.53
C PHE A 127 6.13 -8.42 16.81
N ASP A 128 5.41 -9.53 17.05
CA ASP A 128 5.68 -10.41 18.19
C ASP A 128 7.02 -11.11 17.97
N MET A 129 8.06 -10.51 18.54
CA MET A 129 9.47 -10.92 18.39
C MET A 129 9.82 -12.14 19.23
N ALA A 130 8.91 -12.62 20.09
CA ALA A 130 9.15 -13.77 20.96
C ALA A 130 8.91 -15.10 20.25
N SER A 131 8.10 -15.10 19.19
CA SER A 131 7.78 -16.29 18.42
C SER A 131 8.59 -16.25 17.11
N PRO A 132 9.59 -17.14 16.90
CA PRO A 132 10.22 -17.24 15.60
C PRO A 132 9.13 -17.56 14.58
N LEU A 133 8.87 -16.63 13.68
CA LEU A 133 7.82 -16.79 12.68
C LEU A 133 8.15 -18.05 11.87
N GLN A 134 7.25 -19.03 11.94
CA GLN A 134 7.44 -20.35 11.37
C GLN A 134 7.10 -20.31 9.88
N LEU A 135 7.99 -19.72 9.07
CA LEU A 135 8.02 -20.05 7.66
C LEU A 135 8.53 -21.48 7.53
N GLU A 136 7.68 -22.39 7.03
CA GLU A 136 8.08 -23.77 6.76
C GLU A 136 9.26 -23.85 5.77
N ARG A 137 9.40 -22.83 4.89
CA ARG A 137 10.49 -22.72 3.91
C ARG A 137 10.87 -21.26 3.66
N PRO A 138 12.17 -20.92 3.64
CA PRO A 138 12.63 -19.59 3.26
C PRO A 138 12.38 -19.30 1.76
N SER A 139 12.12 -18.03 1.43
CA SER A 139 12.01 -17.60 0.03
C SER A 139 13.40 -17.51 -0.60
N THR A 140 13.67 -18.36 -1.58
CA THR A 140 14.95 -18.39 -2.29
C THR A 140 14.95 -17.51 -3.53
N SER A 141 13.81 -17.01 -3.97
CA SER A 141 13.74 -16.15 -5.17
C SER A 141 13.91 -14.67 -4.83
N LEU A 142 13.59 -14.26 -3.60
CA LEU A 142 13.57 -12.86 -3.20
C LEU A 142 14.99 -12.27 -3.17
N ARG A 143 15.19 -11.19 -3.92
CA ARG A 143 16.47 -10.48 -4.06
C ARG A 143 16.40 -9.07 -3.46
N ARG A 144 15.23 -8.43 -3.55
CA ARG A 144 15.01 -7.09 -3.02
C ARG A 144 13.82 -7.10 -2.07
N LEU A 145 14.07 -6.68 -0.84
CA LEU A 145 13.05 -6.47 0.17
C LEU A 145 13.15 -5.02 0.64
N THR A 146 12.07 -4.28 0.49
CA THR A 146 11.90 -2.96 1.09
C THR A 146 10.69 -2.98 2.02
N LEU A 147 10.90 -2.62 3.27
CA LEU A 147 9.82 -2.46 4.24
C LEU A 147 9.79 -1.00 4.68
N ALA A 148 8.68 -0.33 4.40
CA ALA A 148 8.38 0.94 5.03
C ALA A 148 7.63 0.63 6.33
N CYS A 149 8.16 1.12 7.44
CA CYS A 149 7.64 0.79 8.77
C CYS A 149 7.36 2.07 9.54
N GLY A 150 6.26 2.08 10.28
CA GLY A 150 6.03 3.10 11.31
C GLY A 150 7.09 3.06 12.43
N PRO A 151 7.26 4.14 13.22
CA PRO A 151 8.17 4.16 14.36
C PRO A 151 7.74 3.12 15.42
N PRO A 152 8.66 2.55 16.22
CA PRO A 152 10.02 3.02 16.52
C PRO A 152 11.18 2.17 15.95
N GLN A 153 12.37 2.79 15.83
CA GLN A 153 13.56 2.25 15.17
C GLN A 153 14.13 0.94 15.75
N GLU A 154 13.89 0.63 17.03
CA GLU A 154 14.43 -0.58 17.66
C GLU A 154 13.77 -1.87 17.11
N HIS A 155 12.49 -1.79 16.75
CA HIS A 155 11.78 -2.90 16.11
C HIS A 155 12.28 -3.16 14.68
N LEU A 156 12.76 -2.11 13.99
CA LEU A 156 13.33 -2.23 12.64
C LEU A 156 14.55 -3.13 12.62
N ARG A 157 15.47 -2.96 13.58
CA ARG A 157 16.74 -3.70 13.60
C ARG A 157 16.54 -5.20 13.77
N ARG A 158 15.68 -5.60 14.71
CA ARG A 158 15.37 -7.03 14.94
C ARG A 158 14.49 -7.61 13.84
N ALA A 159 13.57 -6.83 13.26
CA ALA A 159 12.86 -7.24 12.06
C ALA A 159 13.85 -7.56 10.92
N ALA A 160 14.86 -6.70 10.70
CA ALA A 160 15.92 -6.96 9.72
C ALA A 160 16.65 -8.28 9.96
N GLU A 161 17.05 -8.56 11.21
CA GLU A 161 17.75 -9.80 11.58
C GLU A 161 16.90 -11.05 11.27
N ASN A 162 15.60 -11.02 11.57
CA ASN A 162 14.68 -12.13 11.27
C ASN A 162 14.42 -12.29 9.76
N LEU A 163 14.36 -11.18 9.02
CA LEU A 163 14.13 -11.18 7.57
C LEU A 163 15.28 -11.82 6.79
N VAL A 164 16.52 -11.57 7.19
CA VAL A 164 17.70 -12.19 6.58
C VAL A 164 17.65 -13.71 6.70
N ALA A 165 17.11 -14.24 7.81
CA ALA A 165 16.95 -15.68 7.99
C ALA A 165 15.90 -16.28 7.03
N TRP A 166 14.84 -15.56 6.68
CA TRP A 166 13.79 -16.06 5.77
C TRP A 166 14.07 -15.80 4.30
N CYS A 167 14.88 -14.80 4.01
CA CYS A 167 15.18 -14.34 2.66
C CYS A 167 16.71 -14.32 2.47
N PRO A 168 17.37 -15.50 2.44
CA PRO A 168 18.82 -15.59 2.45
C PRO A 168 19.51 -14.97 1.24
N ASN A 169 18.77 -14.76 0.15
CA ASN A 169 19.26 -14.12 -1.07
C ASN A 169 19.06 -12.60 -1.09
N VAL A 170 18.46 -12.02 -0.05
CA VAL A 170 18.40 -10.57 0.17
C VAL A 170 19.68 -10.15 0.87
N THR A 171 20.62 -9.57 0.10
CA THR A 171 21.91 -9.11 0.65
C THR A 171 21.76 -7.86 1.53
N GLU A 172 20.80 -6.99 1.23
CA GLU A 172 20.58 -5.72 1.93
C GLU A 172 19.08 -5.41 2.01
N PRO A 173 18.36 -5.88 3.04
CA PRO A 173 16.97 -5.48 3.24
C PRO A 173 16.92 -3.97 3.52
N ARG A 174 16.13 -3.24 2.74
CA ARG A 174 15.93 -1.80 2.93
C ARG A 174 14.78 -1.60 3.88
N ILE A 175 15.07 -1.17 5.09
CA ILE A 175 14.03 -0.77 6.03
C ILE A 175 13.99 0.75 6.06
N MET A 176 12.87 1.30 5.65
CA MET A 176 12.64 2.74 5.57
C MET A 176 11.70 3.13 6.71
N GLU A 177 12.05 4.22 7.39
CA GLU A 177 11.13 4.86 8.32
C GLU A 177 10.04 5.55 7.49
N GLN A 178 8.79 5.15 7.70
CA GLN A 178 7.66 5.82 7.10
C GLN A 178 7.52 7.17 7.79
N ARG A 179 7.96 8.24 7.13
CA ARG A 179 7.80 9.59 7.64
C ARG A 179 6.32 9.93 7.52
N TYR A 180 5.63 9.90 8.64
CA TYR A 180 4.34 10.59 8.75
C TYR A 180 4.59 12.06 8.43
N LEU A 181 3.75 12.65 7.58
CA LEU A 181 3.67 14.10 7.48
C LEU A 181 3.20 14.62 8.85
N GLU A 182 4.17 14.88 9.73
CA GLU A 182 4.00 15.59 10.99
C GLU A 182 3.68 17.03 10.67
N THR A 183 2.42 17.32 10.33
CA THR A 183 1.70 18.56 10.66
C THR A 183 0.42 18.57 9.84
N TYR A 184 -0.70 18.28 10.51
CA TYR A 184 -1.94 18.93 10.15
C TYR A 184 -1.80 20.38 10.61
N GLU A 185 -1.70 21.33 9.68
CA GLU A 185 -2.31 22.62 9.98
C GLU A 185 -3.81 22.34 9.98
N PRO A 186 -4.52 22.52 11.10
CA PRO A 186 -5.97 22.41 11.08
C PRO A 186 -6.49 23.37 10.00
N LEU A 187 -7.36 22.87 9.12
CA LEU A 187 -8.01 23.75 8.15
C LEU A 187 -8.89 24.70 8.95
N GLU A 188 -8.65 26.00 8.80
CA GLU A 188 -9.57 27.01 9.30
C GLU A 188 -10.68 27.19 8.25
N ASP A 189 -11.93 27.24 8.70
CA ASP A 189 -13.02 27.65 7.82
C ASP A 189 -12.87 29.14 7.41
N GLU A 190 -13.74 29.62 6.53
CA GLU A 190 -13.76 31.03 6.10
C GLU A 190 -13.98 32.04 7.25
N HIS A 191 -14.31 31.55 8.45
CA HIS A 191 -14.51 32.32 9.67
C HIS A 191 -13.34 32.18 10.67
N GLY A 192 -12.26 31.47 10.32
CA GLY A 192 -11.10 31.26 11.19
C GLY A 192 -11.31 30.19 12.26
N ASN A 193 -12.35 29.36 12.15
CA ASN A 193 -12.56 28.27 13.10
C ASN A 193 -11.76 27.04 12.67
N THR A 194 -10.96 26.52 13.60
CA THR A 194 -10.28 25.22 13.49
C THR A 194 -11.31 24.13 13.18
N LEU A 195 -11.25 23.55 11.97
CA LEU A 195 -11.97 22.33 11.64
C LEU A 195 -11.25 21.17 12.34
N GLU A 196 -11.72 20.80 13.53
CA GLU A 196 -11.24 19.62 14.23
C GLU A 196 -11.66 18.36 13.46
N TYR A 197 -10.65 17.54 13.11
CA TYR A 197 -10.87 16.20 12.60
C TYR A 197 -11.36 15.32 13.74
N ASP A 198 -12.67 15.03 13.76
CA ASP A 198 -13.31 14.15 14.72
C ASP A 198 -13.45 12.74 14.14
N GLU A 199 -12.54 11.84 14.52
CA GLU A 199 -12.51 10.44 14.11
C GLU A 199 -13.86 9.74 14.29
N ASN A 200 -14.61 10.05 15.36
CA ASN A 200 -15.88 9.39 15.68
C ASN A 200 -17.04 9.88 14.81
N LYS A 201 -17.01 11.14 14.37
CA LYS A 201 -17.98 11.66 13.37
C LYS A 201 -17.76 11.06 12.00
N THR A 202 -16.53 10.69 11.67
CA THR A 202 -16.20 10.03 10.40
C THR A 202 -16.87 8.67 10.30
N GLU A 203 -16.91 7.84 11.35
CA GLU A 203 -17.62 6.55 11.33
C GLU A 203 -19.14 6.69 11.11
N GLU A 204 -19.78 7.71 11.69
CA GLU A 204 -21.19 8.01 11.42
C GLU A 204 -21.41 8.52 9.97
N LEU A 205 -20.53 9.38 9.47
CA LEU A 205 -20.57 9.89 8.08
C LEU A 205 -20.13 8.86 7.03
N PHE A 206 -19.37 7.82 7.41
CA PHE A 206 -18.98 6.68 6.57
C PHE A 206 -20.19 5.83 6.19
N ASN A 207 -21.19 5.74 7.06
CA ASN A 207 -22.46 5.08 6.74
C ASN A 207 -23.36 5.93 5.83
N GLU A 208 -23.10 7.24 5.71
CA GLU A 208 -23.93 8.18 4.94
C GLU A 208 -23.27 8.69 3.65
N GLY A 209 -22.07 8.19 3.28
CA GLY A 209 -21.42 8.48 1.99
C GLY A 209 -20.73 9.85 1.88
N ALA A 210 -20.87 10.73 2.88
CA ALA A 210 -20.28 12.08 2.89
C ALA A 210 -18.81 12.13 3.37
N ALA A 211 -18.35 11.11 4.11
CA ALA A 211 -16.96 11.04 4.60
C ALA A 211 -15.93 10.85 3.47
N LEU A 212 -16.33 10.21 2.37
CA LEU A 212 -15.46 9.97 1.22
C LEU A 212 -15.13 11.30 0.52
N GLU A 213 -16.13 12.17 0.32
CA GLU A 213 -15.97 13.46 -0.35
C GLU A 213 -15.06 14.41 0.43
N LEU A 214 -15.17 14.48 1.76
CA LEU A 214 -14.31 15.32 2.60
C LEU A 214 -12.87 14.81 2.67
N THR A 215 -12.68 13.49 2.76
CA THR A 215 -11.34 12.88 2.76
C THR A 215 -10.65 13.05 1.41
N GLN A 216 -11.40 12.92 0.31
CA GLN A 216 -10.92 13.18 -1.05
C GLN A 216 -10.58 14.66 -1.27
N LEU A 217 -11.44 15.58 -0.84
CA LEU A 217 -11.17 17.03 -0.92
C LEU A 217 -9.92 17.42 -0.14
N PHE A 218 -9.75 16.81 1.04
CA PHE A 218 -8.60 17.05 1.91
C PHE A 218 -7.29 16.53 1.29
N CYS A 219 -7.30 15.31 0.74
CA CYS A 219 -6.15 14.77 0.04
C CYS A 219 -5.82 15.64 -1.18
N MET A 220 -6.81 16.01 -2.02
CA MET A 220 -6.62 16.92 -3.16
C MET A 220 -5.96 18.25 -2.77
N LEU A 221 -6.40 18.90 -1.69
CA LEU A 221 -5.83 20.17 -1.23
C LEU A 221 -4.37 20.04 -0.78
N GLN A 222 -3.98 18.91 -0.19
CA GLN A 222 -2.60 18.66 0.22
C GLN A 222 -1.70 18.26 -0.96
N CYS A 223 -2.21 17.47 -1.91
CA CYS A 223 -1.55 17.16 -3.17
C CYS A 223 -1.22 18.46 -3.97
N LEU A 224 -2.18 19.40 -4.04
CA LEU A 224 -2.00 20.71 -4.69
C LEU A 224 -0.94 21.58 -3.98
N ARG A 225 -0.94 21.64 -2.64
CA ARG A 225 0.09 22.37 -1.88
C ARG A 225 1.51 21.81 -2.11
N GLN A 226 1.66 20.51 -2.34
CA GLN A 226 2.97 19.92 -2.68
C GLN A 226 3.43 20.28 -4.09
N SER A 227 2.52 20.38 -5.08
CA SER A 227 2.87 20.86 -6.43
C SER A 227 3.30 22.33 -6.46
N ASP A 228 2.72 23.17 -5.59
CA ASP A 228 3.11 24.58 -5.48
C ASP A 228 4.48 24.76 -4.81
N ASN A 229 4.83 23.89 -3.85
CA ASN A 229 6.18 23.89 -3.24
C ASN A 229 7.29 23.43 -4.19
N ILE A 230 6.96 22.75 -5.30
CA ILE A 230 7.95 22.34 -6.32
C ILE A 230 8.19 23.47 -7.34
N THR A 231 7.28 24.44 -7.47
CA THR A 231 7.43 25.60 -8.38
C THR A 231 7.96 26.87 -7.69
N GLY A 232 8.08 26.86 -6.36
CA GLY A 232 8.65 27.95 -5.56
C GLY A 232 10.18 27.99 -5.50
N THR A 233 10.85 28.11 -6.66
CA THR A 233 12.20 28.72 -6.71
C THR A 233 12.16 29.89 -7.68
N SER A 234 12.06 31.09 -7.12
CA SER A 234 12.41 32.36 -7.74
C SER A 234 12.84 33.33 -6.64
#